data_AF-A0A7X7JHK8-F1
#
_entry.id   AF-A0A7X7JHK8-F1
#
_cell.length_a   1.000
_cell.length_b   1.000
_cell.length_c   1.000
_cell.angle_alpha   90.00
_cell.angle_beta   90.00
_cell.angle_gamma   90.00
#
_symmetry.space_group_name_H-M   'P 1'
#
loop_
_entity.id
_entity.type
_entity.pdbx_description
1 polymer ?
#
loop_
_entity_poly.entity_id
_entity_poly.type
_entity_poly.pdbx_seq_one_letter_code
_entity_poly.pdbx_strand_id
1 'polypeptide(L)' 'PLEAGEIVDEFGGVEKIDNAKYGRDWAVSKRWAVALDAGTLVFRDDAELEAE' A
#
# COMPACT_ATOMS: atom_id res chain seq x y z
N PRO A 1 8.71 13.83 -3.83
CA PRO A 1 8.44 12.87 -4.92
C PRO A 1 8.36 11.45 -4.35
N LEU A 2 7.29 10.72 -4.67
CA LEU A 2 7.27 9.28 -4.43
C LEU A 2 8.33 8.64 -5.31
N GLU A 3 9.14 7.75 -4.74
CA GLU A 3 10.09 6.97 -5.52
C GLU A 3 9.33 6.11 -6.54
N ALA A 4 9.90 5.99 -7.75
CA ALA A 4 9.35 5.19 -8.83
C ALA A 4 9.47 3.68 -8.53
N GLY A 5 8.61 2.89 -9.16
CA GLY A 5 8.57 1.44 -8.99
C GLY A 5 7.43 0.80 -9.77
N GLU A 6 7.27 -0.50 -9.58
CA GLU A 6 6.28 -1.33 -10.26
C GLU A 6 5.35 -2.02 -9.25
N ILE A 7 4.05 -2.09 -9.57
CA ILE A 7 3.09 -2.90 -8.82
C ILE A 7 3.37 -4.37 -9.13
N VAL A 8 3.73 -5.14 -8.11
CA VAL A 8 4.08 -6.56 -8.25
C VAL A 8 3.00 -7.50 -7.73
N ASP A 9 2.05 -7.01 -6.92
CA ASP A 9 0.91 -7.79 -6.45
C ASP A 9 -0.28 -6.90 -6.05
N GLU A 10 -1.48 -7.48 -6.09
CA GLU A 10 -2.76 -6.84 -5.75
C GLU A 10 -3.54 -7.65 -4.70
N PHE A 11 -3.93 -6.97 -3.62
CA PHE A 11 -4.74 -7.52 -2.52
C PHE A 11 -6.17 -6.96 -2.50
N GLY A 12 -6.65 -6.43 -3.63
CA GLY A 12 -8.02 -5.92 -3.81
C GLY A 12 -9.05 -7.05 -3.82
N GLY A 13 -9.70 -7.28 -2.68
CA GLY A 13 -10.67 -8.38 -2.53
C GLY A 13 -10.68 -8.99 -1.13
N VAL A 14 -9.64 -8.71 -0.34
CA VAL A 14 -9.66 -8.93 1.11
C VAL A 14 -10.52 -7.82 1.73
N GLU A 15 -11.43 -8.16 2.65
CA GLU A 15 -12.25 -7.18 3.35
C GLU A 15 -11.35 -6.11 3.97
N LYS A 16 -11.55 -4.84 3.59
CA LYS A 16 -10.78 -3.73 4.16
C LYS A 16 -11.05 -3.67 5.66
N ILE A 17 -10.01 -3.94 6.44
CA ILE A 17 -10.06 -3.84 7.89
C ILE A 17 -10.09 -2.35 8.24
N ASP A 18 -11.21 -1.89 8.79
CA ASP A 18 -11.30 -0.54 9.32
C ASP A 18 -10.44 -0.45 10.58
N ASN A 19 -9.27 0.15 10.45
CA ASN A 19 -8.32 0.35 11.54
C ASN A 19 -8.93 1.06 12.76
N ALA A 20 -9.88 1.97 12.54
CA ALA A 20 -10.56 2.68 13.63
C ALA A 20 -11.41 1.73 14.48
N LYS A 21 -11.99 0.67 13.90
CA LYS A 21 -12.70 -0.38 14.65
C LYS A 21 -11.79 -1.17 15.59
N TYR A 22 -10.50 -1.23 15.28
CA TYR A 22 -9.50 -1.94 16.09
C TYR A 22 -8.69 -1.00 17.00
N GLY A 23 -8.94 0.31 16.93
CA GLY A 23 -8.24 1.31 17.76
C GLY A 23 -6.73 1.32 17.55
N ARG A 24 -6.26 1.01 16.34
CA ARG A 24 -4.83 0.94 16.02
C ARG A 24 -4.50 1.70 14.74
N ASP A 25 -3.30 2.24 14.69
CA ASP A 25 -2.69 2.88 13.53
C ASP A 25 -1.56 2.01 12.90
N TRP A 26 -1.25 0.88 13.51
CA TRP A 26 -0.25 -0.08 13.05
C TRP A 26 -0.88 -1.28 12.34
N ALA A 27 -0.09 -1.95 11.48
CA ALA A 27 -0.52 -3.07 10.64
C ALA A 27 -1.76 -2.75 9.77
N VAL A 28 -1.77 -1.55 9.18
CA VAL A 28 -2.81 -1.09 8.26
C VAL A 28 -2.81 -1.96 7.00
N SER A 29 -3.99 -2.46 6.60
CA SER A 29 -4.15 -3.18 5.34
C SER A 29 -4.00 -2.21 4.16
N LYS A 30 -3.15 -2.58 3.20
CA LYS A 30 -2.86 -1.85 1.96
C LYS A 30 -3.15 -2.73 0.75
N ARG A 31 -3.58 -2.14 -0.36
CA ARG A 31 -4.01 -2.90 -1.55
C ARG A 31 -2.86 -3.37 -2.43
N TRP A 32 -1.82 -2.57 -2.58
CA TRP A 32 -0.77 -2.77 -3.58
C TRP A 32 0.54 -3.13 -2.91
N ALA A 33 1.22 -4.15 -3.43
CA ALA A 33 2.66 -4.32 -3.20
C ALA A 33 3.40 -3.65 -4.36
N VAL A 34 4.30 -2.71 -4.03
CA VAL A 34 5.09 -1.96 -5.00
C VAL A 34 6.57 -2.22 -4.76
N ALA A 35 7.24 -2.78 -5.75
CA ALA A 35 8.70 -2.90 -5.75
C ALA A 35 9.29 -1.58 -6.27
N LEU A 36 9.94 -0.83 -5.39
CA LEU A 36 10.63 0.41 -5.75
C LEU A 36 11.92 0.11 -6.51
N ASP A 37 12.35 1.05 -7.34
CA ASP A 37 13.57 0.92 -8.14
C ASP A 37 14.84 0.76 -7.28
N ALA A 38 14.86 1.30 -6.05
CA ALA A 38 15.94 1.04 -5.08
C ALA A 38 15.92 -0.37 -4.47
N GLY A 39 14.98 -1.24 -4.87
CA GLY A 39 14.87 -2.63 -4.40
C GLY A 39 14.08 -2.81 -3.10
N THR A 40 13.44 -1.75 -2.60
CA THR A 40 12.59 -1.82 -1.40
C THR A 40 11.17 -2.19 -1.79
N LEU A 41 10.58 -3.17 -1.08
CA LEU A 41 9.16 -3.48 -1.21
C LEU A 41 8.34 -2.61 -0.25
N VAL A 42 7.38 -1.86 -0.78
CA VAL A 42 6.44 -1.04 0.00
C VAL A 42 5.00 -1.43 -0.28
N PHE A 43 4.10 -1.09 0.64
CA PHE A 43 2.67 -1.34 0.48
C PHE A 43 1.89 -0.04 0.44
N ARG A 44 0.95 0.08 -0.51
CA ARG A 44 0.20 1.33 -0.77
C ARG A 44 -1.28 1.10 -1.07
N ASP A 45 -2.09 2.13 -0.83
CA ASP A 45 -3.46 2.25 -1.34
C ASP A 45 -3.49 3.12 -2.62
N ASP A 46 -4.64 3.13 -3.31
CA ASP A 46 -4.86 3.92 -4.53
C ASP A 46 -4.47 5.40 -4.36
N ALA A 47 -4.80 6.00 -3.21
CA ALA A 47 -4.48 7.40 -2.90
C ALA A 47 -2.97 7.68 -2.73
N GLU A 48 -2.14 6.65 -2.59
CA GLU A 48 -0.68 6.76 -2.41
C GLU A 48 0.10 6.37 -3.68
N LEU A 49 -0.59 5.99 -4.75
CA LEU A 49 0.02 5.64 -6.04
C LEU A 49 0.21 6.86 -6.96
N GLU A 50 -0.44 7.99 -6.68
CA GLU A 50 -0.29 9.17 -7.53
C GLU A 50 1.03 9.89 -7.26
N ALA A 51 1.89 9.93 -8.28
CA ALA A 51 3.03 10.84 -8.33
C ALA A 51 2.54 12.17 -8.94
N GLU A 52 2.66 13.27 -8.19
CA GLU A 52 2.58 14.63 -8.76
C GLU A 52 3.79 14.90 -9.66
#